data_AF-A0A8H7RM28-F1
#
_entry.id   AF-A0A8H7RM28-F1
#
_cell.length_a   1.000
_cell.length_b   1.000
_cell.length_c   1.000
_cell.angle_alpha   90.00
_cell.angle_beta   90.00
_cell.angle_gamma   90.00
#
_symmetry.space_group_name_H-M   'P 1'
#
loop_
_entity.id
_entity.type
_entity.pdbx_description
1 polymer ?
#
loop_
_entity_poly.entity_id
_entity_poly.type
_entity_poly.pdbx_seq_one_letter_code
_entity_poly.pdbx_strand_id
1 'polypeptide(L)'
;MARAVQTSARAGLARTLAKHGLFDMFPFALCVDDEILRTHATNILASILELDAYLFREYTIEQTRTMDPENTTLGTVLKRFALDTGPGLKIQSAEIIKTSMDLGNGTMVASTMAVEAISHESVKNKIILLLK
;
A
#
# COMPACT_ATOMS: atom_id res chain seq x y z
N MET A 1 -22.05 -1.39 20.15
CA MET A 1 -21.04 -2.40 20.54
C MET A 1 -20.86 -3.51 19.50
N ALA A 2 -21.92 -4.07 18.89
CA ALA A 2 -21.78 -5.14 17.87
C ALA A 2 -20.92 -4.77 16.63
N ARG A 3 -21.02 -3.53 16.13
CA ARG A 3 -20.19 -3.05 14.99
C ARG A 3 -18.69 -3.04 15.31
N ALA A 4 -18.30 -2.62 16.50
CA ALA A 4 -16.91 -2.59 16.92
C ALA A 4 -16.30 -4.00 17.06
N VAL A 5 -17.10 -4.97 17.53
CA VAL A 5 -16.72 -6.40 17.60
C VAL A 5 -16.55 -7.00 16.20
N GLN A 6 -17.38 -6.60 15.23
CA GLN A 6 -17.23 -7.02 13.84
C GLN A 6 -15.99 -6.41 13.18
N THR A 7 -15.68 -5.14 13.43
CA THR A 7 -14.46 -4.48 12.93
C THR A 7 -13.20 -5.14 13.50
N SER A 8 -13.16 -5.45 14.80
CA SER A 8 -12.00 -6.11 15.40
C SER A 8 -11.79 -7.54 14.89
N ALA A 9 -12.86 -8.30 14.69
CA ALA A 9 -12.78 -9.63 14.08
C ALA A 9 -12.26 -9.59 12.63
N ARG A 10 -12.70 -8.60 11.85
CA ARG A 10 -12.23 -8.38 10.47
C ARG A 10 -10.75 -7.98 10.42
N ALA A 11 -10.31 -7.11 11.33
CA ALA A 11 -8.89 -6.77 11.47
C ALA A 11 -8.05 -8.01 11.86
N GLY A 12 -8.56 -8.85 12.77
CA GLY A 12 -7.93 -10.13 13.13
C GLY A 12 -7.80 -11.08 11.93
N LEU A 13 -8.84 -11.15 11.07
CA LEU A 13 -8.79 -11.93 9.84
C LEU A 13 -7.77 -11.38 8.85
N ALA A 14 -7.73 -10.06 8.65
CA ALA A 14 -6.73 -9.42 7.77
C ALA A 14 -5.29 -9.73 8.22
N ARG A 15 -5.01 -9.67 9.52
CA ARG A 15 -3.70 -10.08 10.08
C ARG A 15 -3.39 -11.55 9.87
N THR A 16 -4.40 -12.43 9.98
CA THR A 16 -4.22 -13.86 9.74
C THR A 16 -3.89 -14.12 8.28
N LEU A 17 -4.64 -13.51 7.35
CA LEU A 17 -4.37 -13.65 5.92
C LEU A 17 -3.01 -13.04 5.53
N ALA A 18 -2.60 -11.94 6.15
CA ALA A 18 -1.28 -11.36 5.97
C ALA A 18 -0.15 -12.36 6.29
N LYS A 19 -0.29 -13.12 7.38
CA LYS A 19 0.67 -14.20 7.74
C LYS A 19 0.71 -15.35 6.72
N HIS A 20 -0.33 -15.50 5.91
CA HIS A 20 -0.42 -16.48 4.83
C HIS A 20 -0.05 -15.90 3.46
N GLY A 21 0.57 -14.73 3.42
CA GLY A 21 1.07 -14.13 2.18
C GLY A 21 0.02 -13.34 1.38
N LEU A 22 -1.07 -12.91 2.02
CA LEU A 22 -2.08 -12.05 1.36
C LEU A 22 -1.45 -10.82 0.70
N PHE A 23 -0.44 -10.21 1.33
CA PHE A 23 0.16 -9.03 0.74
C PHE A 23 1.18 -9.34 -0.38
N ASP A 24 1.74 -10.55 -0.40
CA ASP A 24 2.74 -10.97 -1.41
C ASP A 24 2.11 -11.04 -2.82
N MET A 25 0.78 -11.21 -2.90
CA MET A 25 0.08 -11.28 -4.19
C MET A 25 -0.11 -9.91 -4.85
N PHE A 26 -0.09 -8.80 -4.10
CA PHE A 26 -0.46 -7.50 -4.64
C PHE A 26 0.52 -6.95 -5.69
N PRO A 27 1.85 -7.05 -5.55
CA PRO A 27 2.77 -6.61 -6.59
C PRO A 27 2.45 -7.24 -7.95
N PHE A 28 2.08 -8.53 -7.96
CA PHE A 28 1.65 -9.23 -9.16
C PHE A 28 0.24 -8.80 -9.62
N ALA A 29 -0.76 -8.86 -8.74
CA ALA A 29 -2.15 -8.60 -9.09
C ALA A 29 -2.41 -7.15 -9.53
N LEU A 30 -1.65 -6.19 -9.00
CA LEU A 30 -1.69 -4.79 -9.41
C LEU A 30 -0.89 -4.54 -10.69
N CYS A 31 0.03 -5.43 -11.08
CA CYS A 31 0.82 -5.27 -12.30
C CYS A 31 0.25 -5.96 -13.54
N VAL A 32 -0.80 -6.76 -13.42
CA VAL A 32 -1.46 -7.41 -14.57
C VAL A 32 -2.11 -6.38 -15.50
N ASP A 33 -2.20 -6.68 -16.80
CA ASP A 33 -2.81 -5.78 -17.80
C ASP A 33 -4.35 -5.78 -17.73
N ASP A 34 -4.96 -6.76 -17.07
CA ASP A 34 -6.39 -6.82 -16.83
C ASP A 34 -6.84 -5.77 -15.79
N GLU A 35 -7.55 -4.74 -16.26
CA GLU A 35 -8.09 -3.66 -15.44
C GLU A 35 -9.11 -4.15 -14.40
N ILE A 36 -9.89 -5.18 -14.73
CA ILE A 36 -10.89 -5.76 -13.81
C ILE A 36 -10.14 -6.39 -12.63
N LEU A 37 -9.11 -7.18 -12.90
CA LEU A 37 -8.29 -7.79 -11.87
C LEU A 37 -7.56 -6.75 -11.02
N ARG A 38 -6.98 -5.70 -11.63
CA ARG A 38 -6.37 -4.58 -10.89
C ARG A 38 -7.39 -3.88 -9.99
N THR A 39 -8.61 -3.66 -10.48
CA THR A 39 -9.70 -3.04 -9.70
C THR A 39 -10.05 -3.88 -8.48
N HIS A 40 -10.20 -5.20 -8.64
CA HIS A 40 -10.45 -6.08 -7.50
C HIS A 40 -9.29 -6.11 -6.50
N ALA A 41 -8.04 -6.20 -6.99
CA ALA A 41 -6.87 -6.15 -6.13
C ALA A 41 -6.79 -4.83 -5.33
N THR A 42 -7.04 -3.71 -6.00
CA THR A 42 -7.04 -2.37 -5.38
C THR A 42 -8.15 -2.25 -4.32
N ASN A 43 -9.36 -2.75 -4.61
CA ASN A 43 -10.46 -2.76 -3.66
C ASN A 43 -10.17 -3.61 -2.41
N ILE A 44 -9.56 -4.78 -2.58
CA ILE A 44 -9.16 -5.64 -1.45
C ILE A 44 -8.11 -4.92 -0.62
N LEU A 45 -7.09 -4.33 -1.26
CA LEU A 45 -6.04 -3.59 -0.57
C LEU A 45 -6.61 -2.39 0.21
N ALA A 46 -7.47 -1.58 -0.41
CA ALA A 46 -8.16 -0.48 0.25
C ALA A 46 -8.96 -0.96 1.47
N SER A 47 -9.69 -2.06 1.36
CA SER A 47 -10.44 -2.66 2.47
C SER A 47 -9.53 -3.07 3.64
N ILE A 48 -8.32 -3.56 3.37
CA ILE A 48 -7.35 -3.90 4.41
C ILE A 48 -6.85 -2.63 5.09
N LEU A 49 -6.53 -1.58 4.33
CA LEU A 49 -6.09 -0.29 4.89
C LEU A 49 -7.17 0.37 5.75
N GLU A 50 -8.44 0.29 5.35
CA GLU A 50 -9.58 0.77 6.14
C GLU A 50 -9.73 0.02 7.47
N LEU A 51 -9.40 -1.27 7.50
CA LEU A 51 -9.46 -2.09 8.71
C LEU A 51 -8.24 -1.89 9.63
N ASP A 52 -7.05 -1.85 9.03
CA ASP A 52 -5.78 -1.76 9.74
C ASP A 52 -4.67 -1.23 8.81
N ALA A 53 -4.57 0.09 8.70
CA ALA A 53 -3.49 0.75 7.97
C ALA A 53 -2.11 0.50 8.59
N TYR A 54 -2.04 0.20 9.90
CA TYR A 54 -0.78 -0.09 10.57
C TYR A 54 -0.17 -1.41 10.09
N LEU A 55 -0.99 -2.45 9.95
CA LEU A 55 -0.57 -3.73 9.37
C LEU A 55 0.06 -3.56 7.97
N PHE A 56 -0.56 -2.74 7.11
CA PHE A 56 -0.02 -2.49 5.77
C PHE A 56 1.34 -1.77 5.82
N ARG A 57 1.50 -0.80 6.75
CA ARG A 57 2.79 -0.10 6.96
C ARG A 57 3.88 -1.03 7.47
N GLU A 58 3.59 -1.84 8.49
CA GLU A 58 4.54 -2.82 9.01
C GLU A 58 5.01 -3.77 7.90
N TYR A 59 4.06 -4.28 7.12
CA TYR A 59 4.37 -5.16 6.01
C TYR A 59 5.19 -4.46 4.91
N THR A 60 4.90 -3.19 4.60
CA THR A 60 5.69 -2.40 3.64
C THR A 60 7.14 -2.22 4.12
N ILE A 61 7.33 -1.93 5.42
CA ILE A 61 8.68 -1.83 6.02
C ILE A 61 9.43 -3.16 5.93
N GLU A 62 8.73 -4.28 6.10
CA GLU A 62 9.36 -5.60 5.96
C GLU A 62 9.72 -5.92 4.50
N GLN A 63 8.86 -5.57 3.53
CA GLN A 63 9.16 -5.76 2.11
C GLN A 63 10.39 -4.96 1.67
N THR A 64 10.58 -3.72 2.13
CA THR A 64 11.75 -2.91 1.72
C THR A 64 13.09 -3.45 2.24
N ARG A 65 13.07 -4.38 3.22
CA ARG A 65 14.28 -5.09 3.67
C ARG A 65 14.73 -6.19 2.72
N THR A 66 13.80 -6.73 1.92
CA THR A 66 14.01 -7.94 1.11
C THR A 66 13.78 -7.72 -0.39
N MET A 67 13.14 -6.62 -0.77
CA MET A 67 12.74 -6.30 -2.14
C MET A 67 13.18 -4.88 -2.51
N ASP A 68 13.38 -4.64 -3.81
CA ASP A 68 13.51 -3.28 -4.35
C ASP A 68 12.25 -2.46 -4.00
N PRO A 69 12.38 -1.20 -3.52
CA PRO A 69 11.26 -0.30 -3.28
C PRO A 69 10.20 -0.29 -4.39
N GLU A 70 10.60 -0.36 -5.67
CA GLU A 70 9.67 -0.36 -6.81
C GLU A 70 8.82 -1.64 -6.92
N ASN A 71 9.29 -2.74 -6.35
CA ASN A 71 8.61 -4.04 -6.38
C ASN A 71 7.80 -4.33 -5.11
N THR A 72 7.87 -3.46 -4.11
CA THR A 72 7.00 -3.55 -2.93
C THR A 72 5.54 -3.29 -3.32
N THR A 73 4.61 -3.67 -2.46
CA THR A 73 3.18 -3.40 -2.67
C THR A 73 2.92 -1.90 -2.77
N LEU A 74 3.51 -1.10 -1.87
CA LEU A 74 3.39 0.36 -1.92
C LEU A 74 4.05 0.95 -3.17
N GLY A 75 5.25 0.48 -3.55
CA GLY A 75 5.92 0.89 -4.79
C GLY A 75 5.09 0.59 -6.03
N THR A 76 4.44 -0.58 -6.06
CA THR A 76 3.54 -0.98 -7.14
C THR A 76 2.32 -0.07 -7.23
N VAL A 77 1.71 0.29 -6.08
CA VAL A 77 0.59 1.27 -6.03
C VAL A 77 1.03 2.64 -6.57
N LEU A 78 2.19 3.13 -6.17
CA LEU A 78 2.74 4.41 -6.66
C LEU A 78 2.97 4.38 -8.18
N LYS A 79 3.53 3.28 -8.68
CA LYS A 79 3.73 3.07 -10.11
C LYS A 79 2.40 3.05 -10.87
N ARG A 80 1.38 2.35 -10.36
CA ARG A 80 0.06 2.28 -10.99
C ARG A 80 -0.70 3.61 -10.95
N PHE A 81 -0.57 4.38 -9.87
CA PHE A 81 -1.09 5.76 -9.83
C PHE A 81 -0.56 6.63 -10.98
N ALA A 82 0.72 6.47 -11.34
CA ALA A 82 1.33 7.17 -12.46
C ALA A 82 0.90 6.63 -13.84
N LEU A 83 0.76 5.31 -13.97
CA LEU A 83 0.58 4.62 -15.26
C LEU A 83 -0.88 4.40 -15.68
N ASP A 84 -1.80 4.14 -14.74
CA ASP A 84 -3.19 3.85 -15.10
C ASP A 84 -3.81 5.09 -15.75
N THR A 85 -4.60 4.94 -16.81
CA THR A 85 -5.23 6.08 -17.50
C THR A 85 -6.66 6.32 -17.02
N GLY A 86 -7.32 5.28 -16.51
CA GLY A 86 -8.68 5.34 -15.99
C GLY A 86 -8.75 6.14 -14.67
N PRO A 87 -9.69 7.10 -14.55
CA PRO A 87 -9.81 7.91 -13.33
C PRO A 87 -10.15 7.08 -12.10
N GLY A 88 -10.87 5.97 -12.24
CA GLY A 88 -11.26 5.11 -11.13
C GLY A 88 -10.06 4.50 -10.39
N LEU A 89 -9.18 3.79 -11.10
CA LEU A 89 -7.97 3.20 -10.51
C LEU A 89 -7.00 4.26 -9.97
N LYS A 90 -6.86 5.41 -10.66
CA LYS A 90 -6.07 6.53 -10.14
C LYS A 90 -6.58 7.04 -8.80
N ILE A 91 -7.89 7.27 -8.69
CA ILE A 91 -8.51 7.74 -7.44
C ILE A 91 -8.31 6.71 -6.33
N GLN A 92 -8.52 5.42 -6.61
CA GLN A 92 -8.34 4.37 -5.61
C GLN A 92 -6.87 4.25 -5.16
N SER A 93 -5.91 4.33 -6.09
CA SER A 93 -4.48 4.33 -5.76
C SER A 93 -4.11 5.53 -4.90
N ALA A 94 -4.66 6.71 -5.22
CA ALA A 94 -4.45 7.92 -4.43
C ALA A 94 -4.99 7.79 -3.00
N GLU A 95 -6.18 7.22 -2.82
CA GLU A 95 -6.74 7.00 -1.47
C GLU A 95 -5.92 5.97 -0.67
N ILE A 96 -5.39 4.92 -1.31
CA ILE A 96 -4.47 3.98 -0.66
C ILE A 96 -3.19 4.70 -0.20
N ILE A 97 -2.58 5.52 -1.07
CA ILE A 97 -1.37 6.30 -0.73
C ILE A 97 -1.67 7.21 0.46
N LYS A 98 -2.74 8.00 0.39
CA LYS A 98 -3.18 8.91 1.46
C LYS A 98 -3.42 8.17 2.78
N THR A 99 -4.13 7.04 2.74
CA THR A 99 -4.47 6.26 3.94
C THR A 99 -3.24 5.59 4.55
N SER A 100 -2.27 5.18 3.72
CA SER A 100 -1.01 4.63 4.20
C SER A 100 -0.20 5.66 5.02
N MET A 101 -0.28 6.94 4.65
CA MET A 101 0.36 8.06 5.35
C MET A 101 -0.40 8.49 6.61
N ASP A 102 -1.67 8.09 6.76
CA ASP A 102 -2.48 8.48 7.90
C ASP A 102 -2.08 7.67 9.15
N LEU A 103 -1.32 8.35 10.02
CA LEU A 103 -0.86 7.83 11.30
C LEU A 103 -1.99 7.75 12.35
N GLY A 104 -3.14 8.41 12.13
CA GLY A 104 -4.26 8.49 13.07
C GLY A 104 -5.12 7.22 13.14
N ASN A 105 -5.04 6.34 12.15
CA ASN A 105 -5.91 5.16 12.03
C ASN A 105 -5.31 3.88 12.63
N GLY A 106 -4.10 3.94 13.18
CA GLY A 106 -3.53 2.91 14.05
C GLY A 106 -3.75 3.31 15.50
N THR A 107 -4.09 2.36 16.38
CA THR A 107 -4.16 2.61 17.83
C THR A 107 -2.80 3.15 18.27
N MET A 108 -2.72 4.45 18.52
CA MET A 108 -1.49 5.15 18.89
C MET A 108 -1.01 4.65 20.25
N VAL A 109 -0.11 3.66 20.26
CA VAL A 109 0.85 3.53 21.35
C VAL A 109 2.02 4.43 20.96
N ALA A 110 2.21 5.49 21.73
CA ALA A 110 3.19 6.53 21.49
C ALA A 110 4.57 5.94 21.16
N SER A 111 5.09 6.27 19.99
CA SER A 111 6.50 6.19 19.67
C SER A 111 6.83 7.34 18.75
N THR A 112 7.16 8.47 19.35
CA THR A 112 7.99 9.51 18.74
C THR A 112 9.26 8.82 18.25
N MET A 113 9.62 8.91 16.96
CA MET A 113 11.00 9.15 16.49
C MET A 113 11.16 9.11 14.96
N ALA A 114 12.01 10.05 14.50
CA ALA A 114 12.83 10.09 13.28
C ALA A 114 12.12 10.06 11.91
N VAL A 115 11.75 11.26 11.44
CA VAL A 115 11.68 11.54 10.00
C VAL A 115 13.11 11.68 9.50
N GLU A 116 13.70 10.62 8.96
CA GLU A 116 14.90 10.76 8.12
C GLU A 116 14.47 11.21 6.72
N ALA A 117 15.06 12.32 6.28
CA ALA A 117 14.79 12.93 4.99
C ALA A 117 15.22 12.00 3.85
N ILE A 118 14.26 11.47 3.10
CA ILE A 118 14.53 10.82 1.82
C ILE A 118 15.05 11.89 0.86
N SER A 119 16.34 11.83 0.55
CA SER A 119 17.01 12.70 -0.41
C SER A 119 16.30 12.64 -1.77
N HIS A 120 15.87 13.82 -2.22
CA HIS A 120 15.13 14.09 -3.47
C HIS A 120 15.96 13.88 -4.75
N GLU A 121 17.18 13.34 -4.63
CA GLU A 121 18.18 13.26 -5.69
C GLU A 121 18.04 12.02 -6.58
N SER A 122 17.43 10.93 -6.08
CA SER A 122 17.26 9.69 -6.85
C SER A 122 16.19 9.80 -7.96
N VAL A 123 15.15 10.61 -7.75
CA VAL A 123 14.01 10.70 -8.69
C VAL A 123 14.36 11.48 -9.96
N LYS A 124 15.25 12.48 -9.88
CA LYS A 124 15.63 13.32 -11.03
C LYS A 124 16.49 12.54 -12.04
N ASN A 125 17.34 11.63 -11.59
CA ASN A 125 18.26 10.90 -12.47
C ASN A 125 17.56 9.81 -13.31
N LYS A 126 16.43 9.24 -12.85
CA LYS A 126 15.66 8.25 -13.64
C LYS A 126 14.83 8.90 -14.77
N ILE A 127 14.35 10.13 -14.59
CA ILE A 127 13.57 10.83 -15.64
C ILE A 127 14.48 11.27 -16.81
N ILE A 128 15.74 11.64 -16.54
CA ILE A 128 16.69 12.05 -17.59
C ILE A 128 17.16 10.86 -18.46
N LEU A 129 17.12 9.63 -17.94
CA LEU A 129 17.53 8.43 -18.66
C LEU A 129 16.47 7.85 -19.60
N LEU A 130 15.23 8.33 -19.54
CA LEU A 130 14.12 7.93 -20.45
C LEU A 130 13.92 8.90 -21.62
N LEU A 131 14.78 9.93 -21.74
CA LEU A 131 14.72 10.95 -22.80
C LEU A 131 16.00 10.98 -23.67
N LYS A 132 16.80 9.92 -23.65
CA LYS A 132 17.92 9.68 -24.58
C LYS A 132 17.72 8.34 -25.26
#